data_AF-A0A6P0IA11-F1
#
_entry.id   AF-A0A6P0IA11-F1
#
_cell.length_a   1.000
_cell.length_b   1.000
_cell.length_c   1.000
_cell.angle_alpha   90.00
_cell.angle_beta   90.00
_cell.angle_gamma   90.00
#
_symmetry.space_group_name_H-M   'P 1'
#
loop_
_entity.id
_entity.type
_entity.pdbx_description
1 polymer ?
#
loop_
_entity_poly.entity_id
_entity_poly.type
_entity_poly.pdbx_seq_one_letter_code
_entity_poly.pdbx_strand_id
1 'polypeptide(L)' 'FQSEYVANSYRQAIMLSPRTSLYHYNLGEVLLKLGKTNYAINAYCYAVYLNLKSTL' A
#
# COMPACT_ATOMS: atom_id res chain seq x y z
N PHE A 1 5.46 -10.81 -13.54
CA PHE A 1 5.53 -11.97 -12.63
C PHE A 1 6.04 -11.62 -11.24
N GLN A 2 7.22 -11.01 -11.08
CA GLN A 2 7.78 -10.70 -9.75
C GLN A 2 6.97 -9.64 -8.97
N SER A 3 6.46 -8.61 -9.63
CA SER A 3 5.72 -7.51 -8.98
C SER A 3 4.37 -7.95 -8.37
N GLU A 4 3.72 -8.99 -8.92
CA GLU A 4 2.46 -9.52 -8.35
C GLU A 4 2.72 -10.23 -7.01
N TYR A 5 3.83 -10.96 -6.90
CA TYR A 5 4.28 -11.58 -5.65
C TYR A 5 4.56 -10.52 -4.58
N VAL A 6 5.28 -9.45 -4.95
CA VAL A 6 5.57 -8.34 -4.04
C VAL A 6 4.30 -7.66 -3.55
N ALA A 7 3.32 -7.44 -4.44
CA ALA A 7 2.01 -6.90 -4.04
C ALA A 7 1.31 -7.81 -3.02
N ASN A 8 1.41 -9.13 -3.20
CA ASN A 8 0.83 -10.09 -2.26
C ASN A 8 1.54 -10.07 -0.89
N SER A 9 2.86 -9.96 -0.86
CA SER A 9 3.63 -9.82 0.39
C SER A 9 3.21 -8.57 1.17
N TYR A 10 3.01 -7.44 0.49
CA TYR A 10 2.52 -6.22 1.16
C TYR A 10 1.08 -6.37 1.64
N ARG A 11 0.20 -7.06 0.90
CA ARG A 11 -1.16 -7.36 1.38
C ARG A 11 -1.14 -8.20 2.66
N GLN A 12 -0.26 -9.19 2.75
CA GLN A 12 -0.08 -9.97 3.98
C GLN A 12 0.45 -9.11 5.13
N ALA A 13 1.44 -8.24 4.88
CA ALA A 13 1.94 -7.30 5.87
C ALA A 13 0.85 -6.35 6.38
N ILE A 14 -0.03 -5.88 5.50
CA ILE A 14 -1.21 -5.05 5.85
C ILE A 14 -2.19 -5.83 6.72
N MET A 15 -2.42 -7.12 6.47
CA MET A 15 -3.28 -7.94 7.34
C MET A 15 -2.73 -8.07 8.76
N LEU A 16 -1.40 -8.15 8.90
CA LEU A 16 -0.73 -8.25 10.20
C LEU A 16 -0.62 -6.91 10.91
N SER A 17 -0.50 -5.81 10.17
CA SER A 17 -0.30 -4.47 10.72
C SER A 17 -0.99 -3.42 9.85
N PRO A 18 -2.33 -3.30 9.97
CA PRO A 18 -3.15 -2.52 9.02
C PRO A 18 -2.93 -1.01 9.12
N ARG A 19 -2.38 -0.53 10.24
CA ARG A 19 -2.16 0.90 10.51
C ARG A 19 -0.76 1.39 10.12
N THR A 20 0.07 0.55 9.51
CA THR A 20 1.40 0.95 9.04
C THR A 20 1.30 1.61 7.66
N SER A 21 1.35 2.94 7.63
CA SER A 21 1.24 3.74 6.40
C SER A 21 2.23 3.32 5.30
N LEU A 22 3.45 2.96 5.69
CA LEU A 22 4.52 2.53 4.76
C LEU A 22 4.11 1.30 3.93
N TYR A 23 3.35 0.36 4.48
CA TYR A 23 2.93 -0.83 3.74
C TYR A 23 1.92 -0.51 2.65
N HIS A 24 1.03 0.46 2.91
CA HIS A 24 0.08 0.95 1.90
C HIS A 24 0.77 1.77 0.83
N TYR A 25 1.75 2.60 1.19
CA TYR A 25 2.58 3.33 0.22
C TYR A 25 3.33 2.37 -0.72
N ASN A 26 4.03 1.38 -0.15
CA ASN A 26 4.80 0.43 -0.95
C ASN A 26 3.91 -0.48 -1.81
N LEU A 27 2.70 -0.82 -1.34
CA LEU A 27 1.71 -1.50 -2.18
C LEU A 27 1.29 -0.62 -3.36
N GLY A 28 1.10 0.68 -3.15
CA GLY A 28 0.82 1.66 -4.21
C GLY A 28 1.90 1.68 -5.30
N GLU A 29 3.18 1.75 -4.90
CA GLU A 29 4.33 1.73 -5.81
C GLU A 29 4.33 0.49 -6.71
N VAL A 30 4.04 -0.67 -6.14
CA VAL A 30 4.01 -1.94 -6.87
C VAL A 30 2.81 -2.01 -7.82
N LEU A 31 1.65 -1.54 -7.38
CA LEU A 31 0.44 -1.48 -8.20
C LEU A 31 0.60 -0.52 -9.39
N LEU A 32 1.27 0.62 -9.17
CA LEU A 32 1.59 1.57 -10.23
C LEU A 32 2.50 0.93 -11.29
N LYS A 33 3.55 0.22 -10.88
CA LYS A 33 4.45 -0.53 -11.77
C LYS A 33 3.74 -1.65 -12.55
N LEU A 34 2.62 -2.14 -12.03
CA LEU A 34 1.75 -3.13 -12.69
C LEU A 34 0.70 -2.50 -13.62
N GLY A 35 0.67 -1.17 -13.76
CA GLY A 35 -0.36 -0.44 -14.52
C GLY A 35 -1.73 -0.39 -13.83
N LYS A 36 -1.82 -0.82 -12.57
CA LYS A 36 -3.06 -0.85 -11.77
C LYS A 36 -3.28 0.50 -11.08
N THR A 37 -3.31 1.58 -11.86
CA THR A 37 -3.28 2.97 -11.38
C THR A 37 -4.37 3.30 -10.36
N ASN A 38 -5.62 2.89 -10.60
CA ASN A 38 -6.72 3.15 -9.66
C ASN A 38 -6.50 2.52 -8.28
N TYR A 39 -5.92 1.31 -8.25
CA TYR A 39 -5.59 0.63 -6.99
C TYR A 39 -4.41 1.29 -6.29
N ALA A 40 -3.42 1.81 -7.05
CA ALA A 40 -2.30 2.55 -6.49
C ALA A 40 -2.77 3.83 -5.79
N ILE A 41 -3.65 4.60 -6.42
CA ILE A 41 -4.23 5.83 -5.84
C ILE A 41 -4.90 5.53 -4.51
N ASN A 42 -5.75 4.50 -4.44
CA ASN A 42 -6.41 4.10 -3.19
C ASN A 42 -5.40 3.75 -2.08
N ALA A 43 -4.32 3.02 -2.43
CA ALA A 43 -3.28 2.64 -1.49
C ALA A 43 -2.51 3.87 -0.95
N TYR A 44 -2.17 4.83 -1.82
CA TYR A 44 -1.53 6.07 -1.40
C TYR A 44 -2.43 6.94 -0.53
N CYS A 45 -3.72 7.10 -0.90
CA CYS A 45 -4.68 7.85 -0.09
C CYS A 45 -4.80 7.28 1.32
N TYR A 46 -4.81 5.94 1.44
CA TYR A 46 -4.87 5.30 2.74
C TYR A 46 -3.57 5.48 3.55
N ALA A 47 -2.41 5.45 2.90
CA ALA A 47 -1.13 5.75 3.55
C ALA A 47 -1.10 7.17 4.14
N VAL A 48 -1.59 8.17 3.39
CA VAL A 48 -1.71 9.56 3.85
C VAL A 48 -2.69 9.66 5.03
N TYR A 49 -3.84 9.01 4.94
CA TYR A 49 -4.83 8.98 6.02
C TYR A 49 -4.25 8.42 7.33
N LEU A 50 -3.47 7.34 7.25
CA LEU A 50 -2.83 6.74 8.43
C LEU A 50 -1.76 7.65 9.04
N ASN A 51 -0.93 8.31 8.24
CA ASN A 51 0.06 9.28 8.73
C ASN A 51 -0.58 10.47 9.42
N LEU A 52 -1.69 10.99 8.85
CA LEU A 52 -2.43 12.08 9.47
C LEU A 52 -2.97 11.66 10.84
N LYS A 53 -3.54 10.46 10.94
CA LYS A 53 -4.08 9.91 12.18
C LYS A 53 -3.02 9.57 13.22
N SER A 54 -1.79 9.22 12.83
CA SER A 54 -0.71 8.93 13.79
C SER A 54 -0.09 10.19 14.41
N THR A 55 -0.30 11.34 13.77
CA THR A 55 0.24 12.64 14.22
C THR A 55 -0.74 13.38 15.13
N LEU A 56 -2.02 12.97 15.12
CA LEU A 56 -3.11 13.45 15.97
C LEU A 56 -3.28 12.55 17.20
#